data_AF-A0A661CXS5-F1
#
_entry.id   AF-A0A661CXS5-F1
#
_cell.length_a   1.000
_cell.length_b   1.000
_cell.length_c   1.000
_cell.angle_alpha   90.00
_cell.angle_beta   90.00
_cell.angle_gamma   90.00
#
_symmetry.space_group_name_H-M   'P 1'
#
loop_
_entity.id
_entity.type
_entity.pdbx_description
1 polymer ?
#
loop_
_entity_poly.entity_id
_entity_poly.type
_entity_poly.pdbx_seq_one_letter_code
_entity_poly.pdbx_strand_id
1 'polypeptide(L)'
;MNGLQDFLARLKEEAMKAPAHPGVEPIEYDMCPDPIGDKASSSFTTRCVYCKGSTWVTILTDKALKWRGGAYVQHVWPMMSADDRETLVSGTHSSCFDKMFKEDDNEA
;
A
#
# COMPACT_ATOMS: atom_id res chain seq x y z
N MET A 1 -19.02 -39.54 -2.23
CA MET A 1 -17.65 -39.03 -2.44
C MET A 1 -17.73 -37.51 -2.45
N ASN A 2 -17.41 -36.87 -1.33
CA ASN A 2 -17.63 -35.44 -1.10
C ASN A 2 -16.43 -34.61 -1.59
N GLY A 3 -16.13 -34.69 -2.89
CA GLY A 3 -14.95 -34.04 -3.49
C GLY A 3 -14.90 -32.52 -3.29
N LEU A 4 -16.07 -31.88 -3.13
CA LEU A 4 -16.12 -30.44 -2.80
C LEU A 4 -15.68 -30.15 -1.37
N GLN A 5 -16.03 -31.02 -0.40
CA GLN A 5 -15.58 -30.82 0.97
C GLN A 5 -14.09 -31.11 1.13
N ASP A 6 -13.57 -32.09 0.38
CA ASP A 6 -12.14 -32.39 0.31
C ASP A 6 -11.35 -31.24 -0.34
N PHE A 7 -11.87 -30.66 -1.42
CA PHE A 7 -11.29 -29.47 -2.06
C PHE A 7 -11.30 -28.25 -1.13
N LEU A 8 -12.41 -28.01 -0.43
CA LEU A 8 -12.52 -26.91 0.53
C LEU A 8 -11.63 -27.12 1.77
N ALA A 9 -11.40 -28.36 2.19
CA ALA A 9 -10.46 -28.66 3.28
C ALA A 9 -9.03 -28.35 2.86
N ARG A 10 -8.64 -28.74 1.64
CA ARG A 10 -7.29 -28.49 1.09
C ARG A 10 -7.01 -26.99 0.91
N LEU A 11 -7.99 -26.21 0.43
CA LEU A 11 -7.85 -24.75 0.34
C LEU A 11 -7.68 -24.08 1.71
N LYS A 12 -8.33 -24.59 2.76
CA LYS A 12 -8.16 -24.08 4.13
C LYS A 12 -6.78 -24.40 4.71
N GLU A 13 -6.25 -25.60 4.46
CA GLU A 13 -4.92 -25.99 4.91
C GLU A 13 -3.80 -25.20 4.21
N GLU A 14 -3.97 -24.86 2.93
CA GLU A 14 -2.99 -24.03 2.20
C GLU A 14 -3.00 -22.57 2.67
N ALA A 15 -4.17 -22.02 3.03
CA ALA A 15 -4.30 -20.65 3.55
C ALA A 15 -3.60 -20.46 4.91
N MET A 16 -3.52 -21.51 5.74
CA MET A 16 -2.84 -21.45 7.05
C MET A 16 -1.31 -21.60 6.96
N LYS A 17 -0.75 -21.90 5.77
CA LYS A 17 0.71 -22.04 5.56
C LYS A 17 1.41 -20.76 5.10
N ALA A 18 0.69 -19.65 4.96
CA ALA A 18 1.30 -18.37 4.59
C ALA A 18 2.29 -17.91 5.69
N PRO A 19 3.57 -17.67 5.37
CA PRO A 19 4.56 -17.29 6.38
C PRO A 19 4.26 -15.89 6.91
N ALA A 20 4.04 -15.80 8.22
CA ALA A 20 4.17 -14.55 8.96
C ALA A 20 5.60 -14.02 8.76
N HIS A 21 5.72 -12.80 8.25
CA HIS A 21 7.01 -12.18 7.97
C HIS A 21 7.60 -11.71 9.31
N PRO A 22 8.80 -12.17 9.72
CA PRO A 22 9.43 -11.68 10.93
C PRO A 22 10.09 -10.32 10.66
N GLY A 23 9.74 -9.31 11.46
CA GLY A 23 10.59 -8.13 11.66
C GLY A 23 10.15 -6.79 11.06
N VAL A 24 8.86 -6.58 10.79
CA VAL A 24 8.34 -5.21 10.56
C VAL A 24 7.42 -4.84 11.70
N GLU A 25 7.90 -3.92 12.53
CA GLU A 25 7.11 -3.27 13.57
C GLU A 25 5.97 -2.52 12.88
N PRO A 26 4.69 -2.77 13.23
CA PRO A 26 3.58 -2.07 12.60
C PRO A 26 3.71 -0.58 12.89
N ILE A 27 3.81 0.24 11.84
CA ILE A 27 3.47 1.66 11.96
C ILE A 27 1.97 1.73 12.26
N GLU A 28 1.63 1.94 13.54
CA GLU A 28 0.27 2.16 14.01
C GLU A 28 -0.24 3.51 13.47
N TYR A 29 -0.73 3.51 12.23
CA TYR A 29 -1.67 4.54 11.79
C TYR A 29 -3.03 4.20 12.40
N ASP A 30 -3.48 5.06 13.31
CA ASP A 30 -4.69 4.97 14.12
C ASP A 30 -5.93 4.73 13.25
N MET A 31 -6.26 3.44 13.16
CA MET A 31 -7.58 2.82 13.13
C MET A 31 -8.77 3.78 12.97
N CYS A 32 -9.35 3.84 11.76
CA CYS A 32 -10.81 3.81 11.71
C CYS A 32 -11.21 2.39 12.17
N PRO A 33 -12.01 2.23 13.23
CA PRO A 33 -12.46 0.91 13.63
C PRO A 33 -13.44 0.39 12.58
N ASP A 34 -12.98 -0.49 11.69
CA ASP A 34 -13.85 -1.32 10.88
C ASP A 34 -14.50 -2.38 11.81
N PRO A 35 -15.81 -2.31 12.09
CA PRO A 35 -16.46 -3.35 12.85
C PRO A 35 -16.70 -4.51 11.88
N ILE A 36 -15.99 -5.61 12.11
CA ILE A 36 -16.27 -6.95 11.56
C ILE A 36 -15.78 -7.16 10.11
N GLY A 37 -14.76 -8.00 9.99
CA GLY A 37 -14.48 -8.79 8.78
C GLY A 37 -13.08 -8.59 8.23
N ASP A 38 -12.31 -9.66 8.23
CA ASP A 38 -10.97 -9.83 7.65
C ASP A 38 -10.84 -9.20 6.24
N LYS A 39 -10.59 -7.88 6.14
CA LYS A 39 -10.25 -7.26 4.86
C LYS A 39 -8.78 -7.54 4.62
N ALA A 40 -8.48 -8.39 3.62
CA ALA A 40 -7.12 -8.64 3.18
C ALA A 40 -6.37 -7.31 2.97
N SER A 41 -5.20 -7.16 3.56
CA SER A 41 -4.29 -6.04 3.31
C SER A 41 -3.30 -6.43 2.21
N SER A 42 -2.96 -5.46 1.36
CA SER A 42 -1.97 -5.57 0.29
C SER A 42 -0.84 -4.60 0.58
N SER A 43 0.40 -5.09 0.54
CA SER A 43 1.59 -4.25 0.69
C SER A 43 2.11 -3.80 -0.67
N PHE A 44 2.37 -2.50 -0.79
CA PHE A 44 2.93 -1.89 -1.99
C PHE A 44 4.31 -1.35 -1.68
N THR A 45 5.29 -1.72 -2.51
CA THR A 45 6.63 -1.15 -2.45
C THR A 45 6.82 -0.27 -3.67
N THR A 46 7.19 0.99 -3.44
CA THR A 46 7.58 1.91 -4.50
C THR A 46 9.01 2.37 -4.28
N ARG A 47 9.76 2.56 -5.37
CA ARG A 47 11.17 2.97 -5.32
C ARG A 47 11.29 4.38 -5.87
N CYS A 48 11.82 5.28 -5.04
CA CYS A 48 12.07 6.65 -5.39
C CYS A 48 12.96 6.78 -6.64
N VAL A 49 12.47 7.47 -7.67
CA VAL A 49 13.24 7.67 -8.91
C VAL A 49 14.50 8.51 -8.69
N TYR A 50 14.48 9.40 -7.71
CA TYR A 50 15.59 10.29 -7.36
C TYR A 50 16.61 9.61 -6.45
N CYS A 51 16.24 9.31 -5.19
CA CYS A 51 17.18 8.79 -4.19
C CYS A 51 17.37 7.27 -4.22
N LYS A 52 16.56 6.54 -5.02
CA LYS A 52 16.54 5.06 -5.10
C LYS A 52 16.13 4.34 -3.81
N GLY A 53 15.76 5.07 -2.76
CA GLY A 53 15.17 4.53 -1.53
C GLY A 53 13.78 3.93 -1.80
N SER A 54 13.40 2.92 -1.01
CA SER A 54 12.10 2.25 -1.14
C SER A 54 11.16 2.63 0.00
N THR A 55 9.89 2.88 -0.32
CA THR A 55 8.82 3.08 0.66
C THR A 55 7.88 1.90 0.60
N TRP A 56 7.49 1.41 1.78
CA TRP A 56 6.50 0.36 1.96
C TRP A 56 5.21 0.98 2.48
N VAL A 57 4.10 0.70 1.81
CA VAL A 57 2.78 1.17 2.22
C VAL A 57 1.83 -0.02 2.27
N THR A 58 1.23 -0.25 3.43
CA THR A 58 0.19 -1.27 3.61
C THR A 58 -1.17 -0.62 3.42
N ILE A 59 -1.95 -1.12 2.48
CA ILE A 59 -3.28 -0.63 2.17
C ILE A 59 -4.30 -1.77 2.08
N LEU A 60 -5.57 -1.47 2.29
CA LEU A 60 -6.63 -2.47 2.12
C LEU A 60 -6.71 -2.92 0.65
N THR A 61 -6.84 -4.22 0.43
CA THR A 61 -6.82 -4.81 -0.92
C THR A 61 -7.98 -4.32 -1.78
N ASP A 62 -9.16 -4.08 -1.19
CA ASP A 62 -10.32 -3.55 -1.91
C ASP A 62 -10.05 -2.14 -2.48
N LYS A 63 -9.41 -1.29 -1.69
CA LYS A 63 -8.98 0.06 -2.07
C LYS A 63 -7.90 0.00 -3.15
N ALA A 64 -6.93 -0.88 -2.97
CA ALA A 64 -5.88 -1.13 -3.95
C ALA A 64 -6.42 -1.52 -5.33
N LEU A 65 -7.43 -2.41 -5.37
CA LEU A 65 -8.09 -2.82 -6.61
C LEU A 65 -8.83 -1.66 -7.29
N LYS A 66 -9.54 -0.83 -6.52
CA LYS A 66 -10.22 0.37 -7.05
C LYS A 66 -9.23 1.34 -7.68
N TRP A 67 -8.12 1.60 -7.02
CA TRP A 67 -7.07 2.47 -7.54
C TRP A 67 -6.43 1.91 -8.82
N ARG A 68 -6.10 0.61 -8.84
CA ARG A 68 -5.62 -0.07 -10.07
C ARG A 68 -6.65 -0.09 -11.20
N GLY A 69 -7.94 0.00 -10.87
CA GLY A 69 -9.04 0.16 -11.83
C GLY A 69 -9.22 1.58 -12.38
N GLY A 70 -8.36 2.54 -11.99
CA GLY A 70 -8.39 3.92 -12.46
C GLY A 70 -9.13 4.90 -11.55
N ALA A 71 -9.59 4.49 -10.37
CA ALA A 71 -10.13 5.42 -9.40
C ALA A 71 -9.03 6.38 -8.90
N TYR A 72 -9.36 7.66 -8.72
CA TYR A 72 -8.39 8.63 -8.22
C TYR A 72 -7.95 8.34 -6.77
N VAL A 73 -6.64 8.47 -6.51
CA VAL A 73 -6.01 8.17 -5.21
C VAL A 73 -6.65 8.95 -4.06
N GLN A 74 -7.07 10.21 -4.29
CA GLN A 74 -7.72 11.06 -3.30
C GLN A 74 -9.12 10.60 -2.91
N HIS A 75 -9.80 9.82 -3.76
CA HIS A 75 -11.11 9.24 -3.44
C HIS A 75 -10.96 7.89 -2.75
N VAL A 76 -9.91 7.13 -3.09
CA VAL A 76 -9.63 5.82 -2.50
C VAL A 76 -9.08 5.96 -1.08
N TRP A 77 -8.18 6.92 -0.87
CA TRP A 77 -7.57 7.24 0.43
C TRP A 77 -7.69 8.73 0.77
N PRO A 78 -8.90 9.21 1.15
CA PRO A 78 -9.10 10.62 1.50
C PRO A 78 -8.38 11.04 2.79
N MET A 79 -8.20 10.09 3.72
CA MET A 79 -7.54 10.32 5.02
C MET A 79 -6.02 10.15 4.97
N MET A 80 -5.46 9.72 3.83
CA MET A 80 -4.02 9.63 3.65
C MET A 80 -3.45 11.03 3.37
N SER A 81 -2.25 11.31 3.90
CA SER A 81 -1.58 12.59 3.69
C SER A 81 -1.39 12.88 2.19
N ALA A 82 -1.31 14.16 1.82
CA ALA A 82 -1.04 14.53 0.44
C ALA A 82 0.27 13.90 -0.05
N ASP A 83 1.33 14.04 0.72
CA ASP A 83 2.67 13.53 0.46
C ASP A 83 2.71 12.01 0.23
N ASP A 84 1.97 11.23 1.03
CA ASP A 84 1.91 9.77 0.86
C ASP A 84 1.18 9.39 -0.42
N ARG A 85 0.10 10.10 -0.75
CA ARG A 85 -0.62 9.88 -2.02
C ARG A 85 0.25 10.26 -3.22
N GLU A 86 0.99 11.35 -3.13
CA GLU A 86 1.95 11.76 -4.15
C GLU A 86 3.06 10.74 -4.31
N THR A 87 3.58 10.20 -3.21
CA THR A 87 4.57 9.12 -3.24
C THR A 87 4.01 7.85 -3.88
N LEU A 88 2.75 7.50 -3.62
CA LEU A 88 2.09 6.36 -4.25
C LEU A 88 1.88 6.56 -5.76
N VAL A 89 1.49 7.76 -6.19
CA VAL A 89 1.22 8.06 -7.60
C VAL A 89 2.50 8.25 -8.41
N SER A 90 3.42 9.06 -7.92
CA SER A 90 4.64 9.44 -8.64
C SER A 90 5.80 8.47 -8.40
N GLY A 91 5.74 7.68 -7.33
CA GLY A 91 6.88 6.90 -6.87
C GLY A 91 8.05 7.76 -6.42
N THR A 92 7.84 9.01 -6.00
CA THR A 92 8.90 9.94 -5.56
C THR A 92 8.55 10.50 -4.18
N HIS A 93 9.50 10.50 -3.25
CA HIS A 93 9.28 11.14 -1.94
C HIS A 93 9.06 12.64 -2.13
N SER A 94 8.13 13.23 -1.37
CA SER A 94 7.88 14.68 -1.31
C SER A 94 9.17 15.50 -1.23
N SER A 95 10.05 15.19 -0.26
CA SER A 95 11.36 15.86 -0.12
C SER A 95 12.34 15.67 -1.29
N CYS A 96 12.19 14.61 -2.09
CA CYS A 96 12.99 14.41 -3.30
C CYS A 96 12.43 15.21 -4.47
N PHE A 97 11.11 15.31 -4.55
CA PHE A 97 10.43 16.15 -5.52
C PHE A 97 10.84 17.62 -5.35
N ASP A 98 10.82 18.13 -4.12
CA ASP A 98 11.30 19.49 -3.81
C ASP A 98 12.74 19.74 -4.25
N LYS A 99 13.61 18.72 -4.17
CA LYS A 99 15.01 18.83 -4.61
C LYS A 99 15.15 18.82 -6.13
N MET A 100 14.27 18.09 -6.82
CA MET A 100 14.27 18.03 -8.28
C MET A 100 13.79 19.33 -8.92
N PHE A 101 12.86 20.01 -8.25
CA PHE A 101 12.23 21.25 -8.74
C PHE A 101 12.59 22.48 -7.92
N LYS A 102 13.62 22.39 -7.06
CA LYS A 102 14.21 23.57 -6.45
C LYS A 102 14.82 24.39 -7.58
N GLU A 103 14.12 25.45 -7.95
CA GLU A 103 14.60 26.44 -8.90
C GLU A 103 15.96 26.92 -8.41
N ASP A 104 16.96 26.84 -9.28
CA ASP A 104 18.22 27.57 -9.09
C ASP A 104 17.80 29.04 -9.17
N ASP A 105 17.66 29.70 -8.01
CA ASP A 105 17.36 31.12 -7.84
C ASP A 105 18.59 31.95 -8.29
N ASN A 106 19.05 31.69 -9.51
CA ASN A 106 20.11 32.38 -10.22
C ASN A 106 19.45 33.12 -11.39
N GLU A 107 18.58 34.06 -11.02
CA GLU A 107 18.29 35.22 -11.87
C GLU A 107 19.60 35.98 -12.06
N ALA A 108 20.22 35.77 -13.23
CA ALA A 108 21.37 36.52 -13.72
C ALA A 108 20.94 37.83 -14.41
#